data_AF-A0A960BSJ1-F1
#
_entry.id   AF-A0A960BSJ1-F1
#
_cell.length_a   1.000
_cell.length_b   1.000
_cell.length_c   1.000
_cell.angle_alpha   90.00
_cell.angle_beta   90.00
_cell.angle_gamma   90.00
#
_symmetry.space_group_name_H-M   'P 1'
#
loop_
_entity.id
_entity.type
_entity.pdbx_description
1 polymer ?
#
loop_
_entity_poly.entity_id
_entity_poly.type
_entity_poly.pdbx_seq_one_letter_code
_entity_poly.pdbx_strand_id
1 'polypeptide(L)'
;MSTTRFALASLTALAATAGALVAPSAASAATPTITQAASVRSCTNLGNINCQSFTTVAAGTQLTMVCWRDESWATGAYSSNRWFLVRRNYDGLEGFVHSSLVRSQTATPNCSAVPRVMAGLHALNRVGQVTANSADAALFRDWAPGPYGEWSGDCKKLVSTAWYRATGALLASGNAKPSFDYYWARRSEKGGGYPRYGSLVGFNTYLPYGHIAVAVGGNRIASTRGVDGQRLANAIQTTTSYPSYAGWVVP
;
A
#
# COMPACT_ATOMS: atom_id res chain seq x y z
N MET A 1 -77.38 -52.34 21.07
CA MET A 1 -76.01 -52.24 20.53
C MET A 1 -75.84 -50.88 19.87
N SER A 2 -74.64 -50.32 19.96
CA SER A 2 -74.16 -49.05 19.39
C SER A 2 -74.21 -47.80 20.27
N THR A 3 -72.99 -47.47 20.73
CA THR A 3 -72.48 -46.38 21.56
C THR A 3 -72.07 -45.15 20.75
N THR A 4 -72.21 -43.92 21.28
CA THR A 4 -71.27 -42.79 21.07
C THR A 4 -71.67 -41.60 21.99
N ARG A 5 -71.10 -41.45 23.18
CA ARG A 5 -69.85 -40.72 23.57
C ARG A 5 -69.92 -39.18 23.38
N PHE A 6 -70.10 -38.49 24.50
CA PHE A 6 -69.86 -37.05 24.70
C PHE A 6 -68.36 -36.75 24.59
N ALA A 7 -67.98 -35.72 23.84
CA ALA A 7 -66.62 -35.17 23.83
C ALA A 7 -66.58 -33.90 24.69
N LEU A 8 -65.84 -33.96 25.81
CA LEU A 8 -65.41 -32.77 26.55
C LEU A 8 -64.28 -32.08 25.77
N ALA A 9 -64.43 -30.78 25.50
CA ALA A 9 -63.35 -29.95 24.97
C ALA A 9 -62.42 -29.53 26.12
N SER A 10 -61.17 -30.01 26.11
CA SER A 10 -60.11 -29.55 27.00
C SER A 10 -59.51 -28.24 26.47
N LEU A 11 -59.66 -27.15 27.22
CA LEU A 11 -58.90 -25.92 27.02
C LEU A 11 -57.47 -26.11 27.54
N THR A 12 -56.51 -26.25 26.64
CA THR A 12 -55.08 -26.08 26.94
C THR A 12 -54.71 -24.61 26.87
N ALA A 13 -54.46 -24.00 28.04
CA ALA A 13 -53.89 -22.66 28.12
C ALA A 13 -52.40 -22.72 27.72
N LEU A 14 -52.06 -22.12 26.57
CA LEU A 14 -50.68 -21.86 26.18
C LEU A 14 -50.15 -20.69 27.01
N ALA A 15 -49.28 -20.98 27.98
CA ALA A 15 -48.48 -19.96 28.64
C ALA A 15 -47.42 -19.44 27.66
N ALA A 16 -47.64 -18.23 27.12
CA ALA A 16 -46.65 -17.54 26.30
C ALA A 16 -45.55 -16.97 27.21
N THR A 17 -44.39 -17.62 27.25
CA THR A 17 -43.18 -17.06 27.84
C THR A 17 -42.64 -15.97 26.92
N ALA A 18 -42.83 -14.71 27.32
CA ALA A 18 -42.19 -13.56 26.69
C ALA A 18 -40.68 -13.58 26.98
N GLY A 19 -39.92 -14.32 26.16
CA GLY A 19 -38.46 -14.24 26.15
C GLY A 19 -38.05 -12.88 25.57
N ALA A 20 -37.49 -12.01 26.41
CA ALA A 20 -36.87 -10.77 25.96
C ALA A 20 -35.74 -11.12 24.97
N LEU A 21 -35.95 -10.81 23.69
CA LEU A 21 -34.91 -10.81 22.67
C LEU A 21 -33.91 -9.71 23.03
N VAL A 22 -32.88 -10.03 23.82
CA VAL A 22 -31.71 -9.17 23.97
C VAL A 22 -30.98 -9.23 22.64
N ALA A 23 -31.21 -8.23 21.78
CA ALA A 23 -30.43 -8.05 20.57
C ALA A 23 -28.95 -7.97 20.98
N PRO A 24 -28.06 -8.80 20.42
CA PRO A 24 -26.64 -8.71 20.74
C PRO A 24 -26.16 -7.33 20.31
N SER A 25 -25.72 -6.53 21.27
CA SER A 25 -25.00 -5.29 21.01
C SER A 25 -23.84 -5.62 20.08
N ALA A 26 -23.84 -5.09 18.87
CA ALA A 26 -22.74 -5.28 17.94
C ALA A 26 -21.45 -4.81 18.64
N ALA A 27 -20.58 -5.75 18.97
CA ALA A 27 -19.30 -5.43 19.60
C ALA A 27 -18.49 -4.59 18.60
N SER A 28 -18.29 -3.31 18.92
CA SER A 28 -17.40 -2.46 18.13
C SER A 28 -15.99 -3.01 18.23
N ALA A 29 -15.46 -3.53 17.13
CA ALA A 29 -14.09 -4.02 17.09
C ALA A 29 -13.15 -2.86 17.41
N ALA A 30 -12.28 -3.05 18.41
CA ALA A 30 -11.34 -2.02 18.82
C ALA A 30 -10.44 -1.61 17.61
N THR A 31 -10.35 -0.32 17.34
CA THR A 31 -9.59 0.20 16.20
C THR A 31 -8.08 0.07 16.47
N PRO A 32 -7.27 -0.46 15.52
CA PRO A 32 -5.82 -0.48 15.65
C PRO A 32 -5.28 0.90 16.01
N THR A 33 -4.43 0.97 17.03
CA THR A 33 -3.96 2.25 17.57
C THR A 33 -2.48 2.16 17.93
N ILE A 34 -1.75 3.25 17.73
CA ILE A 34 -0.37 3.38 18.19
C ILE A 34 -0.32 3.53 19.72
N THR A 35 0.46 2.69 20.40
CA THR A 35 0.57 2.69 21.88
C THR A 35 1.56 3.71 22.42
N GLN A 36 2.63 3.98 21.68
CA GLN A 36 3.68 4.94 21.99
C GLN A 36 4.26 5.50 20.68
N ALA A 37 4.99 6.62 20.72
CA ALA A 37 5.56 7.21 19.51
C ALA A 37 6.28 6.17 18.63
N ALA A 38 5.86 6.07 17.37
CA ALA A 38 6.27 5.01 16.45
C ALA A 38 6.93 5.58 15.20
N SER A 39 8.17 5.17 14.94
CA SER A 39 8.88 5.46 13.69
C SER A 39 8.15 4.80 12.51
N VAL A 40 7.90 5.59 11.46
CA VAL A 40 7.29 5.12 10.22
C VAL A 40 8.34 5.06 9.12
N ARG A 41 8.41 3.93 8.43
CA ARG A 41 9.47 3.61 7.48
C ARG A 41 8.91 3.25 6.11
N SER A 42 9.73 3.46 5.09
CA SER A 42 9.41 3.03 3.72
C SER A 42 9.55 1.52 3.54
N CYS A 43 10.36 0.84 4.33
CA CYS A 43 10.51 -0.61 4.32
C CYS A 43 10.78 -1.15 5.72
N THR A 44 11.10 -2.44 5.83
CA THR A 44 11.22 -3.17 7.09
C THR A 44 12.60 -3.85 7.30
N ASN A 45 13.51 -3.74 6.32
CA ASN A 45 14.90 -4.20 6.44
C ASN A 45 15.78 -3.08 6.99
N LEU A 46 16.05 -3.11 8.29
CA LEU A 46 16.81 -2.07 8.98
C LEU A 46 18.28 -1.99 8.56
N GLY A 47 18.83 -3.03 7.93
CA GLY A 47 20.17 -3.01 7.34
C GLY A 47 20.25 -2.25 6.01
N ASN A 48 19.12 -1.94 5.39
CA ASN A 48 19.07 -1.17 4.15
C ASN A 48 19.11 0.34 4.47
N ILE A 49 20.10 1.06 3.94
CA ILE A 49 20.26 2.51 4.14
C ILE A 49 19.03 3.32 3.69
N ASN A 50 18.25 2.79 2.74
CA ASN A 50 17.02 3.43 2.25
C ASN A 50 15.80 3.20 3.15
N CYS A 51 15.97 2.44 4.25
CA CYS A 51 14.93 2.03 5.18
C CYS A 51 14.80 2.91 6.44
N GLN A 52 15.31 4.13 6.36
CA GLN A 52 15.26 5.06 7.48
C GLN A 52 13.81 5.47 7.79
N SER A 53 13.60 5.82 9.06
CA SER A 53 12.36 6.46 9.48
C SER A 53 12.24 7.80 8.77
N PHE A 54 11.06 8.09 8.21
CA PHE A 54 10.81 9.38 7.56
C PHE A 54 9.84 10.27 8.36
N THR A 55 9.14 9.70 9.33
CA THR A 55 8.29 10.44 10.25
C THR A 55 8.03 9.61 11.51
N THR A 56 7.41 10.22 12.50
CA THR A 56 6.96 9.57 13.73
C THR A 56 5.47 9.78 13.87
N VAL A 57 4.76 8.73 14.31
CA VAL A 57 3.34 8.79 14.62
C VAL A 57 3.17 8.76 16.13
N ALA A 58 2.38 9.70 16.66
CA ALA A 58 2.15 9.84 18.08
C ALA A 58 1.28 8.70 18.65
N ALA A 59 1.44 8.46 19.95
CA ALA A 59 0.56 7.60 20.74
C ALA A 59 -0.91 8.02 20.58
N GLY A 60 -1.82 7.05 20.59
CA GLY A 60 -3.25 7.29 20.41
C GLY A 60 -3.69 7.46 18.94
N THR A 61 -2.76 7.54 17.99
CA THR A 61 -3.12 7.62 16.57
C THR A 61 -3.83 6.35 16.12
N GLN A 62 -5.05 6.51 15.60
CA GLN A 62 -5.81 5.41 15.01
C GLN A 62 -5.33 5.08 13.60
N LEU A 63 -5.32 3.79 13.32
CA LEU A 63 -4.77 3.23 12.09
C LEU A 63 -5.76 2.27 11.43
N THR A 64 -5.59 2.11 10.12
CA THR A 64 -6.04 0.93 9.39
C THR A 64 -4.80 0.06 9.11
N MET A 65 -4.85 -1.23 9.44
CA MET A 65 -3.80 -2.18 9.07
C MET A 65 -4.02 -2.70 7.65
N VAL A 66 -3.02 -2.58 6.79
CA VAL A 66 -3.12 -2.95 5.36
C VAL A 66 -2.59 -4.35 5.09
N CYS A 67 -1.41 -4.67 5.62
CA CYS A 67 -0.79 -5.98 5.53
C CYS A 67 0.31 -6.14 6.60
N TRP A 68 0.76 -7.37 6.80
CA TRP A 68 1.92 -7.68 7.65
C TRP A 68 3.06 -8.30 6.84
N ARG A 69 4.28 -8.12 7.33
CA ARG A 69 5.44 -8.91 6.88
C ARG A 69 6.43 -9.06 8.01
N ASP A 70 7.17 -10.16 7.96
CA ASP A 70 8.24 -10.44 8.90
C ASP A 70 9.59 -10.15 8.21
N GLU A 71 10.45 -9.35 8.84
CA GLU A 71 11.77 -8.99 8.30
C GLU A 71 12.79 -8.70 9.42
N SER A 72 13.36 -7.48 9.53
CA SER A 72 14.33 -7.20 10.58
C SER A 72 13.70 -7.22 11.96
N TRP A 73 14.41 -7.79 12.93
CA TRP A 73 14.03 -7.71 14.34
C TRP A 73 14.16 -6.28 14.85
N ALA A 74 13.19 -5.86 15.66
CA ALA A 74 13.24 -4.63 16.43
C ALA A 74 12.55 -4.80 17.78
N THR A 75 12.87 -3.92 18.72
CA THR A 75 12.25 -3.91 20.05
C THR A 75 11.54 -2.58 20.27
N GLY A 76 10.24 -2.68 20.54
CA GLY A 76 9.39 -1.59 21.03
C GLY A 76 8.88 -1.95 22.43
N ALA A 77 7.58 -2.22 22.56
CA ALA A 77 7.02 -2.80 23.79
C ALA A 77 7.42 -4.28 23.98
N TYR A 78 7.65 -4.99 22.88
CA TYR A 78 8.22 -6.34 22.84
C TYR A 78 9.10 -6.50 21.59
N SER A 79 9.95 -7.52 21.60
CA SER A 79 10.82 -7.88 20.47
C SER A 79 10.05 -8.73 19.46
N SER A 80 10.07 -8.35 18.19
CA SER A 80 9.48 -9.10 17.10
C SER A 80 10.19 -8.77 15.79
N ASN A 81 10.06 -9.63 14.79
CA ASN A 81 10.41 -9.31 13.41
C ASN A 81 9.19 -8.87 12.59
N ARG A 82 8.01 -8.77 13.19
CA ARG A 82 6.76 -8.42 12.50
C ARG A 82 6.58 -6.92 12.37
N TRP A 83 6.25 -6.50 11.15
CA TRP A 83 5.95 -5.13 10.77
C TRP A 83 4.59 -5.06 10.08
N PHE A 84 3.87 -3.97 10.30
CA PHE A 84 2.60 -3.70 9.62
C PHE A 84 2.76 -2.52 8.69
N LEU A 85 2.32 -2.67 7.44
CA LEU A 85 1.96 -1.49 6.64
C LEU A 85 0.64 -0.97 7.22
N VAL A 86 0.66 0.28 7.69
CA VAL A 86 -0.51 0.92 8.29
C VAL A 86 -0.84 2.19 7.53
N ARG A 87 -2.09 2.61 7.66
CA ARG A 87 -2.61 3.89 7.17
C ARG A 87 -3.14 4.70 8.34
N ARG A 88 -2.72 5.96 8.47
CA ARG A 88 -3.34 6.90 9.40
C ARG A 88 -4.76 7.24 8.97
N ASN A 89 -5.71 7.14 9.88
CA ASN A 89 -7.12 7.34 9.53
C ASN A 89 -7.47 8.80 9.21
N TYR A 90 -6.75 9.77 9.79
CA TYR A 90 -7.09 11.19 9.65
C TYR A 90 -6.56 11.85 8.35
N ASP A 91 -5.51 11.33 7.74
CA ASP A 91 -4.93 11.91 6.51
C ASP A 91 -4.45 10.90 5.46
N GLY A 92 -4.58 9.60 5.75
CA GLY A 92 -4.25 8.55 4.79
C GLY A 92 -2.77 8.25 4.62
N LEU A 93 -1.86 8.83 5.42
CA LEU A 93 -0.44 8.52 5.34
C LEU A 93 -0.21 7.01 5.55
N GLU A 94 0.45 6.37 4.59
CA GLU A 94 0.85 4.96 4.69
C GLU A 94 2.35 4.81 4.98
N GLY A 95 2.71 3.76 5.71
CA GLY A 95 4.10 3.37 5.96
C GLY A 95 4.20 2.21 6.95
N PHE A 96 5.39 1.64 7.09
CA PHE A 96 5.61 0.50 7.98
C PHE A 96 5.88 0.95 9.41
N VAL A 97 5.20 0.31 10.35
CA VAL A 97 5.43 0.44 11.80
C VAL A 97 5.69 -0.92 12.41
N HIS A 98 6.52 -0.95 13.46
CA HIS A 98 6.82 -2.18 14.17
C HIS A 98 5.60 -2.70 14.92
N SER A 99 5.34 -4.01 14.88
CA SER A 99 4.13 -4.62 15.43
C SER A 99 3.93 -4.34 16.91
N SER A 100 5.00 -4.28 17.70
CA SER A 100 4.90 -4.06 19.14
C SER A 100 4.43 -2.68 19.56
N LEU A 101 4.25 -1.77 18.60
CA LEU A 101 3.74 -0.42 18.83
C LEU A 101 2.26 -0.28 18.44
N VAL A 102 1.62 -1.36 17.97
CA VAL A 102 0.22 -1.38 17.54
C VAL A 102 -0.60 -2.23 18.52
N ARG A 103 -1.56 -1.61 19.22
CA ARG A 103 -2.59 -2.32 20.00
C ARG A 103 -3.82 -2.60 19.15
N SER A 104 -4.65 -3.54 19.60
CA SER A 104 -5.90 -3.93 18.93
C SER A 104 -5.64 -4.34 17.48
N GLN A 105 -4.60 -5.15 17.27
CA GLN A 105 -4.21 -5.62 15.96
C GLN A 105 -5.36 -6.42 15.31
N THR A 106 -5.57 -6.20 14.03
CA THR A 106 -6.61 -6.86 13.24
C THR A 106 -5.99 -7.87 12.28
N ALA A 107 -6.78 -8.87 11.88
CA ALA A 107 -6.36 -9.79 10.84
C ALA A 107 -6.16 -9.03 9.52
N THR A 108 -5.00 -9.22 8.90
CA THR A 108 -4.61 -8.55 7.66
C THR A 108 -3.76 -9.55 6.85
N PRO A 109 -3.77 -9.52 5.50
CA PRO A 109 -2.98 -10.45 4.71
C PRO A 109 -1.48 -10.19 4.85
N ASN A 110 -0.66 -11.16 4.42
CA ASN A 110 0.76 -10.90 4.21
C ASN A 110 0.94 -9.87 3.09
N CYS A 111 1.92 -8.98 3.18
CA CYS A 111 2.18 -7.97 2.16
C CYS A 111 2.52 -8.55 0.79
N SER A 112 2.99 -9.80 0.71
CA SER A 112 3.18 -10.52 -0.57
C SER A 112 1.88 -10.75 -1.34
N ALA A 113 0.73 -10.77 -0.66
CA ALA A 113 -0.59 -10.93 -1.25
C ALA A 113 -1.24 -9.59 -1.64
N VAL A 114 -0.55 -8.46 -1.44
CA VAL A 114 -1.06 -7.12 -1.77
C VAL A 114 -0.20 -6.52 -2.89
N PRO A 115 -0.62 -6.63 -4.17
CA PRO A 115 0.23 -6.29 -5.31
C PRO A 115 0.81 -4.88 -5.28
N ARG A 116 0.03 -3.87 -4.89
CA ARG A 116 0.56 -2.50 -4.76
C ARG A 116 1.72 -2.44 -3.76
N VAL A 117 1.60 -3.13 -2.63
CA VAL A 117 2.67 -3.13 -1.61
C VAL A 117 3.93 -3.77 -2.17
N MET A 118 3.79 -4.88 -2.88
CA MET A 118 4.92 -5.51 -3.57
C MET A 118 5.53 -4.60 -4.63
N ALA A 119 4.75 -3.85 -5.40
CA ALA A 119 5.27 -2.89 -6.37
C ALA A 119 6.14 -1.82 -5.67
N GLY A 120 5.66 -1.24 -4.56
CA GLY A 120 6.46 -0.28 -3.78
C GLY A 120 7.76 -0.87 -3.24
N LEU A 121 7.71 -2.10 -2.71
CA LEU A 121 8.90 -2.81 -2.22
C LEU A 121 9.89 -3.14 -3.34
N HIS A 122 9.41 -3.55 -4.51
CA HIS A 122 10.26 -3.78 -5.68
C HIS A 122 10.92 -2.49 -6.14
N ALA A 123 10.18 -1.37 -6.20
CA ALA A 123 10.76 -0.07 -6.55
C ALA A 123 11.87 0.37 -5.56
N LEU A 124 11.66 0.17 -4.25
CA LEU A 124 12.68 0.44 -3.23
C LEU A 124 13.95 -0.37 -3.43
N ASN A 125 13.85 -1.63 -3.86
CA ASN A 125 15.01 -2.49 -4.12
C ASN A 125 15.86 -2.02 -5.31
N ARG A 126 15.38 -1.05 -6.10
CA ARG A 126 16.12 -0.46 -7.22
C ARG A 126 16.74 0.89 -6.86
N VAL A 127 16.42 1.44 -5.68
CA VAL A 127 17.05 2.68 -5.18
C VAL A 127 18.56 2.44 -5.02
N GLY A 128 19.36 3.41 -5.48
CA GLY A 128 20.82 3.32 -5.52
C GLY A 128 21.37 2.69 -6.80
N GLN A 129 20.54 2.04 -7.63
CA GLN A 129 20.99 1.46 -8.90
C GLN A 129 21.04 2.54 -9.99
N VAL A 130 22.12 2.54 -10.77
CA VAL A 130 22.28 3.36 -11.98
C VAL A 130 21.74 2.63 -13.22
N THR A 131 21.94 1.32 -13.26
CA THR A 131 21.49 0.45 -14.34
C THR A 131 20.58 -0.66 -13.82
N ALA A 132 19.64 -1.08 -14.66
CA ALA A 132 18.79 -2.23 -14.45
C ALA A 132 19.63 -3.52 -14.46
N ASN A 133 19.25 -4.48 -13.62
CA ASN A 133 19.82 -5.82 -13.75
C ASN A 133 19.31 -6.50 -15.03
N SER A 134 19.95 -7.58 -15.45
CA SER A 134 19.61 -8.28 -16.70
C SER A 134 18.14 -8.69 -16.79
N ALA A 135 17.56 -9.12 -15.67
CA ALA A 135 16.17 -9.57 -15.62
C ALA A 135 15.16 -8.42 -15.78
N ASP A 136 15.46 -7.21 -15.30
CA ASP A 136 14.62 -6.03 -15.49
C ASP A 136 14.87 -5.40 -16.87
N ALA A 137 16.14 -5.37 -17.31
CA ALA A 137 16.53 -4.86 -18.61
C ALA A 137 15.81 -5.60 -19.74
N ALA A 138 15.71 -6.93 -19.63
CA ALA A 138 15.06 -7.80 -20.60
C ALA A 138 13.53 -7.60 -20.73
N LEU A 139 12.89 -6.85 -19.82
CA LEU A 139 11.46 -6.52 -19.93
C LEU A 139 11.20 -5.50 -21.06
N PHE A 140 12.22 -4.74 -21.46
CA PHE A 140 12.10 -3.68 -22.44
C PHE A 140 13.12 -3.88 -23.54
N ARG A 141 12.65 -3.85 -24.79
CA ARG A 141 13.52 -3.93 -25.97
C ARG A 141 14.09 -2.56 -26.33
N ASP A 142 13.42 -1.49 -25.91
CA ASP A 142 13.69 -0.11 -26.21
C ASP A 142 14.29 0.59 -24.99
N TRP A 143 15.60 0.84 -25.02
CA TRP A 143 16.29 1.70 -24.05
C TRP A 143 16.73 3.04 -24.63
N ALA A 144 16.54 3.22 -25.94
CA ALA A 144 16.84 4.45 -26.63
C ALA A 144 15.91 5.61 -26.18
N PRO A 145 16.39 6.87 -26.20
CA PRO A 145 17.73 7.27 -26.64
C PRO A 145 18.85 7.05 -25.60
N GLY A 146 18.51 6.62 -24.39
CA GLY A 146 19.48 6.25 -23.35
C GLY A 146 20.30 4.98 -23.63
N PRO A 147 21.39 4.76 -22.88
CA PRO A 147 22.12 3.49 -22.88
C PRO A 147 21.23 2.34 -22.41
N TYR A 148 21.49 1.14 -22.94
CA TYR A 148 20.77 -0.07 -22.54
C TYR A 148 20.81 -0.31 -21.03
N GLY A 149 19.63 -0.41 -20.42
CA GLY A 149 19.45 -0.63 -18.99
C GLY A 149 19.64 0.60 -18.11
N GLU A 150 19.93 1.79 -18.64
CA GLU A 150 20.11 2.99 -17.80
C GLU A 150 18.80 3.45 -17.16
N TRP A 151 18.80 3.71 -15.85
CA TRP A 151 17.59 4.20 -15.18
C TRP A 151 17.31 5.70 -15.38
N SER A 152 18.32 6.53 -15.65
CA SER A 152 18.12 7.97 -15.86
C SER A 152 17.18 8.22 -17.04
N GLY A 153 16.26 9.18 -16.92
CA GLY A 153 15.19 9.44 -17.90
C GLY A 153 14.09 8.37 -17.99
N ASP A 154 14.37 7.13 -17.57
CA ASP A 154 13.50 5.97 -17.74
C ASP A 154 12.47 5.74 -16.63
N CYS A 155 11.81 6.82 -16.20
CA CYS A 155 10.85 6.83 -15.08
C CYS A 155 9.74 5.79 -15.27
N LYS A 156 9.20 5.66 -16.48
CA LYS A 156 8.18 4.68 -16.81
C LYS A 156 8.67 3.24 -16.63
N LYS A 157 9.90 2.92 -17.04
CA LYS A 157 10.45 1.57 -16.96
C LYS A 157 10.65 1.14 -15.51
N LEU A 158 11.07 2.05 -14.63
CA LEU A 158 11.15 1.77 -13.20
C LEU A 158 9.77 1.38 -12.63
N VAL A 159 8.75 2.20 -12.89
CA VAL A 159 7.37 1.93 -12.41
C VAL A 159 6.81 0.64 -13.04
N SER A 160 7.02 0.43 -14.33
CA SER A 160 6.56 -0.76 -15.05
C SER A 160 7.25 -2.02 -14.55
N THR A 161 8.55 -1.96 -14.25
CA THR A 161 9.30 -3.06 -13.62
C THR A 161 8.72 -3.40 -12.26
N ALA A 162 8.48 -2.39 -11.42
CA ALA A 162 7.91 -2.58 -10.09
C ALA A 162 6.56 -3.31 -10.13
N TRP A 163 5.67 -2.88 -11.02
CA TRP A 163 4.35 -3.52 -11.19
C TRP A 163 4.44 -4.89 -11.86
N TYR A 164 5.30 -5.08 -12.86
CA TYR A 164 5.53 -6.39 -13.46
C TYR A 164 6.01 -7.41 -12.44
N ARG A 165 6.93 -7.03 -11.55
CA ARG A 165 7.41 -7.93 -10.48
C ARG A 165 6.32 -8.26 -9.46
N ALA A 166 5.35 -7.37 -9.27
CA ALA A 166 4.25 -7.56 -8.34
C ALA A 166 3.06 -8.36 -8.92
N THR A 167 2.78 -8.24 -10.24
CA THR A 167 1.56 -8.77 -10.86
C THR A 167 1.80 -9.66 -12.08
N GLY A 168 3.00 -9.65 -12.66
CA GLY A 168 3.30 -10.25 -13.95
C GLY A 168 2.87 -9.43 -15.16
N ALA A 169 2.32 -8.22 -14.98
CA ALA A 169 1.84 -7.36 -16.05
C ALA A 169 2.59 -6.02 -16.10
N LEU A 170 3.01 -5.63 -17.31
CA LEU A 170 3.54 -4.29 -17.57
C LEU A 170 2.41 -3.26 -17.56
N LEU A 171 2.77 -2.01 -17.28
CA LEU A 171 1.85 -0.90 -17.44
C LEU A 171 1.50 -0.65 -18.90
N ALA A 172 0.42 0.10 -19.13
CA ALA A 172 0.03 0.55 -20.45
C ALA A 172 1.21 1.14 -21.26
N SER A 173 1.20 0.91 -22.58
CA SER A 173 2.22 1.42 -23.50
C SER A 173 2.22 2.95 -23.62
N GLY A 174 3.28 3.52 -24.21
CA GLY A 174 3.43 4.98 -24.37
C GLY A 174 4.32 5.64 -23.32
N ASN A 175 4.28 6.96 -23.20
CA ASN A 175 5.12 7.72 -22.25
C ASN A 175 4.52 7.73 -20.83
N ALA A 176 5.26 8.31 -19.88
CA ALA A 176 4.87 8.38 -18.47
C ALA A 176 3.48 9.01 -18.25
N LYS A 177 3.22 10.20 -18.81
CA LYS A 177 1.95 10.90 -18.67
C LYS A 177 0.78 10.13 -19.31
N PRO A 178 0.82 9.71 -20.59
CA PRO A 178 -0.25 8.90 -21.16
C PRO A 178 -0.55 7.62 -20.37
N SER A 179 0.49 6.97 -19.82
CA SER A 179 0.32 5.81 -18.94
C SER A 179 -0.41 6.18 -17.65
N PHE A 180 -0.03 7.28 -17.00
CA PHE A 180 -0.72 7.77 -15.80
C PHE A 180 -2.17 8.14 -16.09
N ASP A 181 -2.42 8.92 -17.15
CA ASP A 181 -3.76 9.37 -17.55
C ASP A 181 -4.68 8.17 -17.87
N TYR A 182 -4.13 7.11 -18.48
CA TYR A 182 -4.86 5.87 -18.74
C TYR A 182 -5.46 5.25 -17.48
N TYR A 183 -4.64 5.11 -16.42
CA TYR A 183 -5.09 4.57 -15.13
C TYR A 183 -5.94 5.57 -14.36
N TRP A 184 -5.56 6.85 -14.35
CA TRP A 184 -6.32 7.91 -13.70
C TRP A 184 -7.77 7.97 -14.20
N ALA A 185 -7.99 7.78 -15.50
CA ALA A 185 -9.33 7.77 -16.07
C ALA A 185 -10.16 6.53 -15.69
N ARG A 186 -9.51 5.38 -15.40
CA ARG A 186 -10.18 4.06 -15.29
C ARG A 186 -10.25 3.48 -13.88
N ARG A 187 -9.44 3.99 -12.95
CA ARG A 187 -9.33 3.44 -11.60
C ARG A 187 -10.07 4.31 -10.59
N SER A 188 -10.66 3.65 -9.62
CA SER A 188 -11.39 4.27 -8.51
C SER A 188 -10.46 4.60 -7.33
N GLU A 189 -9.42 3.80 -7.10
CA GLU A 189 -8.43 4.05 -6.04
C GLU A 189 -7.37 5.06 -6.52
N LYS A 190 -7.68 6.35 -6.34
CA LYS A 190 -6.83 7.49 -6.74
C LYS A 190 -7.05 8.71 -5.82
N GLY A 191 -6.16 9.70 -5.87
CA GLY A 191 -6.33 10.93 -5.10
C GLY A 191 -5.20 11.95 -5.26
N GLY A 192 -5.36 13.11 -4.59
CA GLY A 192 -4.37 14.18 -4.53
C GLY A 192 -3.64 14.32 -3.19
N GLY A 193 -4.03 13.55 -2.16
CA GLY A 193 -3.37 13.54 -0.86
C GLY A 193 -2.11 12.66 -0.84
N TYR A 194 -1.77 12.13 0.34
CA TYR A 194 -0.70 11.13 0.44
C TYR A 194 -1.00 9.92 -0.45
N PRO A 195 -0.04 9.51 -1.30
CA PRO A 195 -0.22 8.36 -2.15
C PRO A 195 -0.26 7.06 -1.36
N ARG A 196 -1.06 6.12 -1.87
CA ARG A 196 -1.08 4.74 -1.38
C ARG A 196 0.27 4.10 -1.64
N TYR A 197 0.77 3.32 -0.69
CA TYR A 197 2.01 2.59 -0.89
C TYR A 197 1.91 1.72 -2.16
N GLY A 198 2.86 1.88 -3.07
CA GLY A 198 2.90 1.21 -4.37
C GLY A 198 2.18 1.87 -5.53
N SER A 199 1.35 2.89 -5.27
CA SER A 199 0.62 3.58 -6.33
C SER A 199 1.56 4.30 -7.30
N LEU A 200 1.07 4.50 -8.52
CA LEU A 200 1.67 5.40 -9.49
C LEU A 200 1.46 6.82 -8.99
N VAL A 201 2.54 7.60 -8.98
CA VAL A 201 2.50 9.02 -8.68
C VAL A 201 2.86 9.78 -9.94
N GLY A 202 1.96 10.65 -10.40
CA GLY A 202 2.10 11.39 -11.66
C GLY A 202 2.54 12.83 -11.48
N PHE A 203 3.28 13.34 -12.45
CA PHE A 203 3.72 14.73 -12.51
C PHE A 203 3.57 15.26 -13.94
N ASN A 204 2.98 16.45 -14.10
CA ASN A 204 2.80 17.13 -15.39
C ASN A 204 4.04 17.95 -15.79
N THR A 205 5.23 17.38 -15.61
CA THR A 205 6.51 17.99 -16.01
C THR A 205 6.97 17.44 -17.34
N TYR A 206 7.83 18.17 -18.07
CA TYR A 206 8.40 17.72 -19.35
C TYR A 206 7.33 17.27 -20.36
N LEU A 207 6.25 18.04 -20.48
CA LEU A 207 5.16 17.73 -21.40
C LEU A 207 5.67 17.67 -22.85
N PRO A 208 5.14 16.75 -23.69
CA PRO A 208 4.02 15.85 -23.41
C PRO A 208 4.38 14.53 -22.69
N TYR A 209 5.64 14.32 -22.32
CA TYR A 209 6.13 13.03 -21.81
C TYR A 209 5.69 12.74 -20.37
N GLY A 210 5.72 13.75 -19.48
CA GLY A 210 5.41 13.56 -18.07
C GLY A 210 6.53 12.93 -17.27
N HIS A 211 6.27 12.74 -15.97
CA HIS A 211 7.09 11.89 -15.10
C HIS A 211 6.18 11.05 -14.22
N ILE A 212 6.56 9.79 -13.96
CA ILE A 212 5.86 8.92 -13.00
C ILE A 212 6.84 8.26 -12.04
N ALA A 213 6.39 7.98 -10.83
CA ALA A 213 7.15 7.31 -9.79
C ALA A 213 6.29 6.31 -9.01
N VAL A 214 6.90 5.53 -8.12
CA VAL A 214 6.19 4.59 -7.24
C VAL A 214 6.17 5.15 -5.81
N ALA A 215 5.00 5.24 -5.20
CA ALA A 215 4.88 5.67 -3.81
C ALA A 215 5.46 4.64 -2.82
N VAL A 216 6.22 5.11 -1.84
CA VAL A 216 6.92 4.26 -0.85
C VAL A 216 6.70 4.73 0.59
N GLY A 217 5.56 5.38 0.83
CA GLY A 217 5.08 5.81 2.14
C GLY A 217 5.13 7.32 2.35
N GLY A 218 4.12 7.87 3.04
CA GLY A 218 3.93 9.31 3.20
C GLY A 218 3.99 10.05 1.86
N ASN A 219 4.77 11.13 1.79
CA ASN A 219 5.03 11.86 0.55
C ASN A 219 6.25 11.31 -0.22
N ARG A 220 6.76 10.12 0.10
CA ARG A 220 7.99 9.59 -0.51
C ARG A 220 7.68 8.76 -1.74
N ILE A 221 8.55 8.88 -2.73
CA ILE A 221 8.48 8.15 -3.99
C ILE A 221 9.85 7.53 -4.32
N ALA A 222 9.86 6.30 -4.82
CA ALA A 222 11.01 5.74 -5.51
C ALA A 222 10.94 6.16 -6.98
N SER A 223 11.99 6.83 -7.46
CA SER A 223 12.00 7.46 -8.78
C SER A 223 13.38 7.43 -9.41
N THR A 224 13.39 7.39 -10.75
CA THR A 224 14.57 7.73 -11.55
C THR A 224 14.88 9.22 -11.41
N ARG A 225 16.08 9.64 -11.84
CA ARG A 225 16.53 11.03 -11.84
C ARG A 225 17.15 11.39 -13.18
N GLY A 226 17.20 12.69 -13.48
CA GLY A 226 17.86 13.19 -14.68
C GLY A 226 17.17 12.75 -15.97
N VAL A 227 17.91 12.90 -17.06
CA VAL A 227 17.54 12.46 -18.41
C VAL A 227 18.54 11.42 -18.91
N ASP A 228 18.21 10.80 -20.03
CA ASP A 228 19.03 9.80 -20.70
C ASP A 228 20.50 10.25 -20.86
N GLY A 229 21.43 9.33 -20.57
CA GLY A 229 22.88 9.50 -20.62
C GLY A 229 23.53 10.05 -19.34
N GLN A 230 22.75 10.49 -18.35
CA GLN A 230 23.29 11.12 -17.14
C GLN A 230 23.75 10.15 -16.05
N ARG A 231 23.44 8.85 -16.15
CA ARG A 231 23.88 7.79 -15.22
C ARG A 231 23.65 8.09 -13.73
N LEU A 232 22.56 8.79 -13.41
CA LEU A 232 22.14 9.05 -12.04
C LEU A 232 21.42 7.83 -11.48
N ALA A 233 21.78 7.46 -10.25
CA ALA A 233 21.11 6.38 -9.53
C ALA A 233 19.65 6.72 -9.22
N ASN A 234 18.77 5.71 -9.21
CA ASN A 234 17.43 5.83 -8.62
C ASN A 234 17.52 6.32 -7.17
N ALA A 235 16.56 7.13 -6.75
CA ALA A 235 16.55 7.71 -5.42
C ALA A 235 15.15 7.65 -4.81
N ILE A 236 15.11 7.71 -3.48
CA ILE A 236 13.89 8.13 -2.80
C ILE A 236 13.84 9.66 -2.86
N GLN A 237 12.76 10.17 -3.40
CA GLN A 237 12.42 11.58 -3.51
C GLN A 237 11.10 11.85 -2.78
N THR A 238 10.63 13.09 -2.80
CA THR A 238 9.29 13.45 -2.30
C THR A 238 8.36 13.82 -3.45
N THR A 239 7.05 13.82 -3.20
CA THR A 239 6.04 14.33 -4.15
C THR A 239 6.20 15.82 -4.47
N THR A 240 7.11 16.51 -3.78
CA THR A 240 7.47 17.91 -4.04
C THR A 240 8.79 18.06 -4.81
N SER A 241 9.50 16.96 -5.09
CA SER A 241 10.79 17.00 -5.82
C SER A 241 10.64 17.34 -7.31
N TYR A 242 9.44 17.17 -7.87
CA TYR A 242 9.10 17.59 -9.22
C TYR A 242 8.02 18.67 -9.14
N PRO A 243 8.06 19.71 -9.99
CA PRO A 243 6.93 20.62 -10.12
C PRO A 243 5.71 19.85 -10.62
N SER A 244 4.51 20.38 -10.40
CA SER A 244 3.26 19.90 -11.01
C SER A 244 2.81 18.47 -10.63
N TYR A 245 2.82 18.15 -9.34
CA TYR A 245 2.19 16.94 -8.82
C TYR A 245 0.75 16.78 -9.32
N ALA A 246 0.47 15.69 -10.02
CA ALA A 246 -0.81 15.40 -10.67
C ALA A 246 -1.70 14.45 -9.85
N GLY A 247 -1.20 13.94 -8.72
CA GLY A 247 -1.89 12.97 -7.89
C GLY A 247 -1.32 11.56 -8.01
N TRP A 248 -2.08 10.59 -7.51
CA TRP A 248 -1.71 9.18 -7.51
C TRP A 248 -2.87 8.27 -7.88
N VAL A 249 -2.55 7.08 -8.40
CA VAL A 249 -3.53 6.06 -8.78
C VAL A 249 -2.96 4.66 -8.59
N VAL A 250 -3.78 3.71 -8.12
CA VAL A 250 -3.43 2.28 -8.12
C VAL A 250 -3.81 1.68 -9.50
N PRO A 251 -2.84 1.18 -10.28
CA PRO A 251 -3.04 0.57 -11.60
C PRO A 251 -3.96 -0.63 -11.67
#